data_AF-A0A1J3I2S5-F1
#
_entry.id   AF-A0A1J3I2S5-F1
#
_cell.length_a   1.000
_cell.length_b   1.000
_cell.length_c   1.000
_cell.angle_alpha   90.00
_cell.angle_beta   90.00
_cell.angle_gamma   90.00
#
_symmetry.space_group_name_H-M   'P 1'
#
loop_
_entity.id
_entity.type
_entity.pdbx_description
1 polymer ?
#
loop_
_entity_poly.entity_id
_entity_poly.type
_entity_poly.pdbx_seq_one_letter_code
_entity_poly.pdbx_strand_id
1 'polypeptide(L)'
;DGRRRDADERPELCRGTVDFAATKEYMVRDPMPAVYFFLIDVSMNAVQTGATAAACSAIQQVLSDLPEGPRTFVGIATFDSTIHFYNLKRALQQPLMLIVPDVQDVYTPLETDVIVQLSECRQHLEILLESIPTMFQESKSPESAFGAAVK
;
A
#
# COMPACT_ATOMS: atom_id res chain seq x y z
N ASP A 1 42.01 -33.83 -15.41
CA ASP A 1 40.59 -34.03 -15.06
C ASP A 1 39.65 -33.11 -15.86
N GLY A 2 40.13 -32.07 -16.57
CA GLY A 2 39.29 -31.22 -17.41
C GLY A 2 38.53 -30.14 -16.63
N ARG A 3 38.85 -29.97 -15.35
CA ARG A 3 38.23 -28.96 -14.49
C ARG A 3 38.65 -27.56 -14.94
N ARG A 4 37.66 -26.67 -15.10
CA ARG A 4 37.92 -25.26 -15.41
C ARG A 4 38.65 -24.59 -14.24
N ARG A 5 39.53 -23.63 -14.54
CA ARG A 5 40.28 -22.89 -13.52
C ARG A 5 39.39 -22.02 -12.62
N ASP A 6 38.29 -21.50 -13.17
CA ASP A 6 37.33 -20.63 -12.47
C ASP A 6 36.17 -21.42 -11.82
N ALA A 7 36.22 -22.77 -11.84
CA ALA A 7 35.11 -23.61 -11.41
C ALA A 7 34.70 -23.36 -9.96
N ASP A 8 35.66 -23.08 -9.08
CA ASP A 8 35.41 -22.84 -7.65
C ASP A 8 35.13 -21.36 -7.32
N GLU A 9 35.43 -20.46 -8.25
CA GLU A 9 35.25 -19.01 -8.08
C GLU A 9 33.83 -18.58 -8.49
N ARG A 10 33.21 -19.28 -9.44
CA ARG A 10 31.90 -18.92 -10.00
C ARG A 10 30.78 -19.72 -9.32
N PRO A 11 29.85 -19.06 -8.61
CA PRO A 11 28.80 -19.77 -7.86
C PRO A 11 27.93 -20.65 -8.77
N GLU A 12 27.69 -20.25 -10.01
CA GLU A 12 26.94 -21.02 -11.00
C GLU A 12 27.65 -22.30 -11.48
N LEU A 13 28.94 -22.45 -11.15
CA LEU A 13 29.75 -23.63 -11.48
C LEU A 13 29.99 -24.53 -10.25
N CYS A 14 29.81 -24.03 -9.02
CA CYS A 14 30.13 -24.76 -7.79
C CYS A 14 28.99 -24.85 -6.75
N ARG A 15 27.84 -24.20 -6.95
CA ARG A 15 26.70 -24.21 -6.01
C ARG A 15 25.46 -24.84 -6.65
N GLY A 16 24.63 -25.50 -5.82
CA GLY A 16 23.36 -26.11 -6.26
C GLY A 16 22.21 -25.11 -6.41
N THR A 17 22.38 -23.86 -5.96
CA THR A 17 21.38 -22.80 -6.06
C THR A 17 22.11 -21.47 -6.25
N VAL A 18 21.67 -20.69 -7.23
CA VAL A 18 22.22 -19.38 -7.59
C VAL A 18 21.13 -18.49 -8.15
N ASP A 19 21.31 -17.17 -8.02
CA ASP A 19 20.48 -16.16 -8.67
C ASP A 19 21.23 -15.49 -9.80
N PHE A 20 20.53 -15.22 -10.91
CA PHE A 20 21.07 -14.49 -12.05
C PHE A 20 20.32 -13.17 -12.24
N ALA A 21 21.06 -12.12 -12.58
CA ALA A 21 20.46 -10.88 -13.04
C ALA A 21 19.80 -11.11 -14.41
N ALA A 22 18.47 -11.01 -14.46
CA ALA A 22 17.72 -11.15 -15.70
C ALA A 22 18.09 -10.01 -16.68
N THR A 23 18.45 -10.37 -17.91
CA THR A 23 18.72 -9.44 -19.00
C THR A 23 17.43 -8.87 -19.59
N LYS A 24 17.53 -7.80 -20.40
CA LYS A 24 16.36 -7.11 -20.98
C LYS A 24 15.46 -8.00 -21.83
N GLU A 25 16.00 -9.07 -22.41
CA GLU A 25 15.23 -10.04 -23.21
C GLU A 25 14.20 -10.83 -22.37
N TYR A 26 14.38 -10.87 -21.04
CA TYR A 26 13.41 -11.46 -20.10
C TYR A 26 12.37 -10.44 -19.60
N MET A 27 12.39 -9.20 -20.09
CA MET A 27 11.52 -8.12 -19.62
C MET A 27 10.60 -7.64 -20.75
N VAL A 28 9.29 -7.76 -20.56
CA VAL A 28 8.28 -7.15 -21.46
C VAL A 28 8.22 -5.63 -21.26
N ARG A 29 8.55 -5.16 -20.06
CA ARG A 29 8.69 -3.75 -19.66
C ARG A 29 9.62 -3.66 -18.46
N ASP A 30 10.07 -2.46 -18.14
CA ASP A 30 10.87 -2.22 -16.94
C ASP A 30 10.14 -2.72 -15.66
N PRO A 31 10.88 -3.20 -14.65
CA PRO A 31 10.29 -3.64 -13.40
C PRO A 31 9.38 -2.55 -12.80
N MET A 32 8.17 -2.93 -12.42
CA MET A 32 7.26 -1.99 -11.77
C MET A 32 7.81 -1.55 -10.40
N PRO A 33 7.58 -0.30 -9.99
CA PRO A 33 7.84 0.13 -8.62
C PRO A 33 6.98 -0.67 -7.64
N ALA A 34 7.42 -0.75 -6.39
CA ALA A 34 6.64 -1.37 -5.33
C ALA A 34 5.52 -0.41 -4.91
N VAL A 35 4.27 -0.86 -5.00
CA VAL A 35 3.09 -0.09 -4.63
C VAL A 35 2.35 -0.84 -3.52
N TYR A 36 2.17 -0.19 -2.38
CA TYR A 36 1.39 -0.72 -1.26
C TYR A 36 0.13 0.13 -1.10
N PHE A 37 -1.04 -0.51 -1.20
CA PHE A 37 -2.31 0.19 -1.03
C PHE A 37 -3.04 -0.39 0.17
N PHE A 38 -3.27 0.43 1.19
CA PHE A 38 -3.93 0.02 2.42
C PHE A 38 -5.43 0.29 2.33
N LEU A 39 -6.24 -0.76 2.51
CA LEU A 39 -7.69 -0.67 2.62
C LEU A 39 -8.09 -0.98 4.06
N ILE A 40 -8.78 -0.05 4.71
CA ILE A 40 -9.16 -0.17 6.13
C ILE A 40 -10.68 -0.18 6.24
N ASP A 41 -11.22 -1.24 6.83
CA ASP A 41 -12.64 -1.32 7.15
C ASP A 41 -12.97 -0.34 8.31
N VAL A 42 -13.92 0.56 8.05
CA VAL A 42 -14.45 1.55 9.00
C VAL A 42 -15.97 1.40 9.21
N SER A 43 -16.52 0.22 8.86
CA SER A 43 -17.88 -0.16 9.20
C SER A 43 -18.08 -0.19 10.72
N MET A 44 -19.33 -0.04 11.14
CA MET A 44 -19.72 -0.07 12.55
C MET A 44 -19.12 -1.28 13.30
N ASN A 45 -19.11 -2.45 12.67
CA ASN A 45 -18.57 -3.67 13.28
C ASN A 45 -17.04 -3.61 13.46
N ALA A 46 -16.31 -3.11 12.46
CA ALA A 46 -14.86 -3.00 12.51
C ALA A 46 -14.41 -1.99 13.57
N VAL A 47 -15.13 -0.88 13.70
CA VAL A 47 -14.87 0.15 14.71
C VAL A 47 -15.17 -0.38 16.12
N GLN A 48 -16.35 -0.98 16.34
CA GLN A 48 -16.77 -1.48 17.66
C GLN A 48 -15.88 -2.61 18.19
N THR A 49 -15.39 -3.48 17.31
CA THR A 49 -14.48 -4.58 17.69
C THR A 49 -13.04 -4.11 17.89
N GLY A 50 -12.72 -2.86 17.56
CA GLY A 50 -11.36 -2.31 17.61
C GLY A 50 -10.47 -2.73 16.43
N ALA A 51 -11.02 -3.45 15.43
CA ALA A 51 -10.28 -3.90 14.26
C ALA A 51 -9.69 -2.73 13.45
N THR A 52 -10.46 -1.64 13.27
CA THR A 52 -9.99 -0.42 12.59
C THR A 52 -8.76 0.17 13.28
N ALA A 53 -8.78 0.30 14.61
CA ALA A 53 -7.66 0.86 15.38
C ALA A 53 -6.43 -0.06 15.36
N ALA A 54 -6.65 -1.37 15.46
CA ALA A 54 -5.59 -2.37 15.35
C ALA A 54 -4.93 -2.34 13.96
N ALA A 55 -5.73 -2.23 12.89
CA ALA A 55 -5.22 -2.11 11.53
C ALA A 55 -4.39 -0.85 11.34
N CYS A 56 -4.88 0.31 11.80
CA CYS A 56 -4.12 1.56 11.72
C CYS A 56 -2.77 1.47 12.44
N SER A 57 -2.76 0.91 13.66
CA SER A 57 -1.55 0.72 14.46
C SER A 57 -0.57 -0.26 13.80
N ALA A 58 -1.06 -1.36 13.24
CA ALA A 58 -0.24 -2.35 12.55
C ALA A 58 0.39 -1.76 11.28
N ILE A 59 -0.38 -1.00 10.49
CA ILE A 59 0.15 -0.30 9.31
C ILE A 59 1.26 0.65 9.72
N GLN A 60 1.05 1.46 10.77
CA GLN A 60 2.04 2.43 11.26
C GLN A 60 3.37 1.76 11.64
N GLN A 61 3.33 0.57 12.25
CA GLN A 61 4.53 -0.21 12.57
C GLN A 61 5.26 -0.68 11.31
N VAL A 62 4.51 -1.23 10.34
CA VAL A 62 5.05 -1.77 9.09
C VAL A 62 5.61 -0.68 8.17
N LEU A 63 5.18 0.58 8.28
CA LEU A 63 5.73 1.68 7.46
C LEU A 63 7.25 1.85 7.58
N SER A 64 7.86 1.39 8.68
CA SER A 64 9.32 1.42 8.87
C SER A 64 10.04 0.22 8.25
N ASP A 65 9.31 -0.85 7.96
CA ASP A 65 9.85 -2.07 7.34
C ASP A 65 9.68 -2.06 5.81
N LEU A 66 8.87 -1.14 5.28
CA LEU A 66 8.75 -0.96 3.83
C LEU A 66 10.09 -0.50 3.24
N PRO A 67 10.47 -0.97 2.04
CA PRO A 67 11.72 -0.55 1.41
C PRO A 67 11.76 0.96 1.25
N GLU A 68 12.68 1.64 1.93
CA GLU A 68 12.87 3.07 1.74
C GLU A 68 13.63 3.31 0.43
N GLY A 69 12.92 3.81 -0.58
CA GLY A 69 13.53 4.13 -1.87
C GLY A 69 12.58 4.95 -2.75
N PRO A 70 13.11 5.59 -3.81
CA PRO A 70 12.31 6.42 -4.71
C PRO A 70 11.26 5.65 -5.51
N ARG A 71 11.23 4.32 -5.36
CA ARG A 71 10.34 3.41 -6.07
C ARG A 71 9.31 2.74 -5.15
N THR A 72 9.16 3.23 -3.92
CA THR A 72 8.14 2.75 -2.98
C THR A 72 7.02 3.77 -2.89
N PHE A 73 5.86 3.36 -3.37
CA PHE A 73 4.65 4.16 -3.39
C PHE A 73 3.63 3.57 -2.43
N VAL A 74 2.88 4.46 -1.78
CA VAL A 74 1.83 4.09 -0.84
C VAL A 74 0.55 4.83 -1.17
N GLY A 75 -0.57 4.15 -0.95
CA GLY A 75 -1.91 4.74 -0.97
C GLY A 75 -2.73 4.19 0.19
N ILE A 76 -3.78 4.91 0.55
CA ILE A 76 -4.69 4.49 1.62
C ILE A 76 -6.12 4.87 1.25
N ALA A 77 -7.04 3.95 1.52
CA ALA A 77 -8.46 4.22 1.53
C ALA A 77 -9.12 3.52 2.72
N THR A 78 -10.24 4.07 3.15
CA THR A 78 -11.12 3.42 4.13
C THR A 78 -12.43 3.07 3.45
N PHE A 79 -13.15 2.07 3.94
CA PHE A 79 -14.46 1.72 3.38
C PHE A 79 -15.47 1.32 4.45
N ASP A 80 -16.72 1.71 4.22
CA ASP A 80 -17.93 1.26 4.88
C ASP A 80 -18.96 0.87 3.80
N SER A 81 -20.18 1.44 3.76
CA SER A 81 -21.06 1.33 2.59
C SER A 81 -20.54 2.09 1.36
N THR A 82 -19.54 2.95 1.53
CA THR A 82 -18.87 3.73 0.48
C THR A 82 -17.35 3.63 0.61
N ILE A 83 -16.62 4.11 -0.39
CA ILE A 83 -15.14 4.12 -0.39
C ILE A 83 -14.64 5.53 -0.16
N HIS A 84 -13.69 5.72 0.75
CA HIS A 84 -13.06 7.01 1.05
C HIS A 84 -11.57 6.95 0.70
N PHE A 85 -11.18 7.61 -0.38
CA PHE A 85 -9.79 7.78 -0.78
C PHE A 85 -9.16 8.98 -0.06
N TYR A 86 -7.85 8.92 0.19
CA TYR A 86 -7.14 10.03 0.82
C TYR A 86 -6.05 10.58 -0.10
N ASN A 87 -6.07 11.89 -0.33
CA ASN A 87 -4.97 12.58 -0.99
C ASN A 87 -3.91 12.94 0.06
N LEU A 88 -2.70 12.41 -0.14
CA LEU A 88 -1.60 12.49 0.81
C LEU A 88 -0.50 13.49 0.39
N LYS A 89 -0.74 14.34 -0.61
CA LYS A 89 0.25 15.31 -1.10
C LYS A 89 0.83 16.17 0.01
N ARG A 90 2.15 16.30 0.04
CA ARG A 90 2.88 17.18 0.98
C ARG A 90 2.47 18.66 0.89
N ALA A 91 1.98 19.10 -0.27
CA ALA A 91 1.52 20.47 -0.47
C ALA A 91 0.23 20.81 0.31
N LEU A 92 -0.53 19.81 0.75
CA LEU A 92 -1.70 20.00 1.59
C LEU A 92 -1.27 20.16 3.06
N GLN A 93 -1.97 21.01 3.83
CA GLN A 93 -1.72 21.11 5.28
C GLN A 93 -2.24 19.90 6.06
N GLN A 94 -3.23 19.20 5.50
CA GLN A 94 -3.85 18.00 6.07
C GLN A 94 -4.31 17.07 4.94
N PRO A 95 -4.40 15.75 5.17
CA PRO A 95 -4.96 14.81 4.21
C PRO A 95 -6.38 15.21 3.79
N LEU A 96 -6.68 15.12 2.49
CA LEU A 96 -8.03 15.37 1.96
C LEU A 96 -8.74 14.05 1.68
N MET A 97 -9.91 13.86 2.28
CA MET A 97 -10.77 12.69 2.05
C MET A 97 -11.71 12.91 0.86
N LEU A 98 -11.77 11.93 -0.05
CA LEU A 98 -12.58 11.92 -1.26
C LEU A 98 -13.51 10.71 -1.24
N ILE A 99 -14.82 10.96 -1.22
CA ILE A 99 -15.85 9.94 -1.05
C ILE A 99 -16.34 9.47 -2.42
N VAL A 100 -16.27 8.16 -2.67
CA VAL A 100 -16.83 7.48 -3.83
C VAL A 100 -18.01 6.62 -3.37
N PRO A 101 -19.25 7.12 -3.53
CA PRO A 101 -20.44 6.42 -3.06
C PRO A 101 -20.92 5.32 -4.02
N ASP A 102 -20.53 5.38 -5.29
CA ASP A 102 -20.87 4.34 -6.26
C ASP A 102 -19.92 3.15 -6.13
N VAL A 103 -20.40 2.12 -5.44
CA VAL A 103 -19.67 0.87 -5.22
C VAL A 103 -19.86 -0.15 -6.35
N GLN A 104 -20.74 0.11 -7.32
CA GLN A 104 -20.95 -0.78 -8.46
C GLN A 104 -19.95 -0.48 -9.58
N ASP A 105 -19.66 0.80 -9.80
CA ASP A 105 -18.66 1.28 -10.76
C ASP A 105 -17.58 2.12 -10.05
N VAL A 106 -16.74 1.43 -9.28
CA VAL A 106 -15.65 2.08 -8.53
C VAL A 106 -14.62 2.64 -9.50
N TYR A 107 -14.34 3.92 -9.34
CA TYR A 107 -13.25 4.61 -10.00
C TYR A 107 -12.34 5.29 -8.98
N THR A 108 -11.08 5.48 -9.35
CA THR A 108 -10.19 6.33 -8.56
C THR A 108 -10.60 7.79 -8.79
N PRO A 109 -10.96 8.56 -7.74
CA PRO A 109 -11.50 9.91 -7.90
C PRO A 109 -10.48 10.92 -8.42
N LEU A 110 -9.19 10.55 -8.44
CA LEU A 110 -8.11 11.36 -9.01
C LEU A 110 -7.27 10.50 -9.95
N GLU A 111 -6.86 11.06 -11.09
CA GLU A 111 -5.91 10.43 -12.02
C GLU A 111 -4.50 10.31 -11.42
N THR A 112 -4.17 11.16 -10.46
CA THR A 112 -2.88 11.24 -9.74
C THR A 112 -3.15 11.51 -8.25
N ASP A 113 -2.20 11.24 -7.35
CA ASP A 113 -2.20 11.70 -5.94
C ASP A 113 -2.89 10.82 -4.88
N VAL A 114 -3.55 9.73 -5.26
CA VAL A 114 -3.98 8.70 -4.29
C VAL A 114 -2.82 7.77 -3.92
N ILE A 115 -1.92 7.55 -4.89
CA ILE A 115 -0.71 6.76 -4.73
C ILE A 115 0.47 7.73 -4.85
N VAL A 116 1.22 7.89 -3.77
CA VAL A 116 2.32 8.85 -3.66
C VAL A 116 3.57 8.17 -3.11
N GLN A 117 4.74 8.76 -3.35
CA GLN A 117 5.99 8.19 -2.85
C GLN A 117 6.01 8.25 -1.32
N LEU A 118 6.35 7.13 -0.66
CA LEU A 118 6.32 7.02 0.81
C LEU A 118 7.15 8.12 1.49
N SER A 119 8.33 8.43 0.96
CA SER A 119 9.20 9.47 1.48
C SER A 119 8.60 10.88 1.45
N GLU A 120 7.64 11.13 0.55
CA GLU A 120 7.00 12.45 0.43
C GLU A 120 5.81 12.61 1.38
N CYS A 121 5.14 11.51 1.73
CA CYS A 121 3.86 11.52 2.43
C CYS A 121 3.87 10.88 3.83
N ARG A 122 5.01 10.34 4.30
CA ARG A 122 5.09 9.58 5.56
C ARG A 122 4.40 10.28 6.74
N GLN A 123 4.70 11.55 6.96
CA GLN A 123 4.11 12.33 8.06
C GLN A 123 2.57 12.47 7.93
N HIS A 124 2.06 12.72 6.73
CA HIS A 124 0.62 12.80 6.50
C HIS A 124 -0.07 11.45 6.69
N LEU A 125 0.60 10.36 6.28
CA LEU A 125 0.09 9.01 6.47
C LEU A 125 0.02 8.63 7.96
N GLU A 126 1.04 8.97 8.74
CA GLU A 126 1.06 8.76 10.20
C GLU A 126 -0.08 9.53 10.89
N ILE A 127 -0.23 10.83 10.61
CA ILE A 127 -1.32 11.66 11.15
C ILE A 127 -2.69 11.09 10.75
N LEU A 128 -2.82 10.63 9.49
CA LEU A 128 -4.07 10.04 9.01
C LEU A 128 -4.40 8.75 9.78
N LEU A 129 -3.44 7.84 9.91
CA LEU A 129 -3.64 6.57 10.64
C LEU A 129 -4.04 6.79 12.11
N GLU A 130 -3.48 7.82 12.76
CA GLU A 130 -3.87 8.20 14.13
C GLU A 130 -5.29 8.76 14.22
N SER A 131 -5.74 9.47 13.18
CA SER A 131 -7.06 10.11 13.16
C SER A 131 -8.21 9.19 12.74
N ILE A 132 -7.97 8.19 11.88
CA ILE A 132 -9.02 7.29 11.33
C ILE A 132 -9.95 6.71 12.41
N PRO A 133 -9.45 6.10 13.50
CA PRO A 133 -10.33 5.52 14.51
C PRO A 133 -11.29 6.54 15.14
N THR A 134 -10.83 7.78 15.31
CA THR A 134 -11.64 8.87 15.88
C THR A 134 -12.63 9.41 14.85
N MET A 135 -12.21 9.55 13.58
CA MET A 135 -13.08 10.02 12.49
C MET A 135 -14.33 9.15 12.30
N PHE A 136 -14.21 7.84 12.51
CA PHE A 136 -15.30 6.88 12.33
C PHE A 136 -15.88 6.34 13.65
N GLN A 137 -15.57 6.96 14.80
CA GLN A 137 -16.00 6.48 16.12
C GLN A 137 -17.52 6.33 16.24
N GLU A 138 -18.28 7.23 15.61
CA GLU A 138 -19.76 7.20 15.58
C GLU A 138 -20.32 6.60 14.28
N SER A 139 -19.53 5.83 13.54
CA SER A 139 -19.97 5.16 12.30
C SER A 139 -21.19 4.28 12.58
N LYS A 140 -22.30 4.57 11.88
CA LYS A 140 -23.57 3.83 11.99
C LYS A 140 -23.77 2.84 10.86
N SER A 141 -22.85 2.76 9.90
CA SER A 141 -23.02 1.91 8.72
C SER A 141 -22.57 0.48 9.05
N PRO A 142 -23.50 -0.51 9.14
CA PRO A 142 -23.11 -1.91 9.32
C PRO A 142 -22.61 -2.55 8.02
N GLU A 143 -22.82 -1.88 6.89
CA GLU A 143 -22.48 -2.38 5.57
C GLU A 143 -20.98 -2.20 5.29
N SER A 144 -20.45 -3.09 4.44
CA SER A 144 -19.05 -3.12 4.08
C SER A 144 -18.91 -3.37 2.58
N ALA A 145 -18.38 -2.37 1.88
CA ALA A 145 -18.13 -2.35 0.45
C ALA A 145 -16.80 -3.03 0.10
N PHE A 146 -16.36 -4.02 0.89
CA PHE A 146 -15.08 -4.71 0.74
C PHE A 146 -14.82 -5.17 -0.71
N GLY A 147 -15.81 -5.81 -1.34
CA GLY A 147 -15.68 -6.30 -2.72
C GLY A 147 -15.46 -5.18 -3.74
N ALA A 148 -16.07 -4.01 -3.51
CA ALA A 148 -15.89 -2.83 -4.34
C ALA A 148 -14.53 -2.17 -4.08
N ALA A 149 -14.09 -2.11 -2.81
CA ALA A 149 -12.81 -1.53 -2.43
C ALA A 149 -11.59 -2.30 -2.96
N VAL A 150 -11.71 -3.62 -3.11
CA VAL A 150 -10.63 -4.49 -3.64
C VAL A 150 -10.55 -4.48 -5.17
N LYS A 151 -11.63 -4.10 -5.85
CA LYS A 151 -11.74 -4.09 -7.32
C LYS A 151 -10.96 -2.92 -7.93
#